data_AF-A0A957TVW8-F1
#
_entry.id   AF-A0A957TVW8-F1
#
_cell.length_a   1.000
_cell.length_b   1.000
_cell.length_c   1.000
_cell.angle_alpha   90.00
_cell.angle_beta   90.00
_cell.angle_gamma   90.00
#
_symmetry.space_group_name_H-M   'P 1'
#
loop_
_entity.id
_entity.type
_entity.pdbx_description
1 polymer ?
#
loop_
_entity_poly.entity_id
_entity_poly.type
_entity_poly.pdbx_seq_one_letter_code
_entity_poly.pdbx_strand_id
1 'polypeptide(L)'
;ILAHVAFNISYVAVVVRARLAGFDRTLEEAASDLYANEWETFRHVTLPLILPGILGGALLAFTLSLDDFVVTFFTSGPGSTTLPLHIYSMVKTGITPEINALSTLMLLSSIVLVLTSLVLQRR
;
A
#
# COMPACT_ATOMS: atom_id res chain seq x y z
N ILE A 1 -0.05 6.52 12.22
CA ILE A 1 -0.71 5.24 11.79
C ILE A 1 -2.16 5.48 11.35
N LEU A 2 -3.09 5.87 12.23
CA LEU A 2 -4.51 6.03 11.84
C LEU A 2 -4.73 7.00 10.68
N ALA A 3 -4.00 8.12 10.64
CA ALA A 3 -4.05 9.06 9.52
C ALA A 3 -3.58 8.44 8.20
N HIS A 4 -2.50 7.64 8.24
CA HIS A 4 -2.01 6.89 7.10
C HIS A 4 -3.03 5.86 6.63
N VAL A 5 -3.70 5.14 7.54
CA VAL A 5 -4.76 4.18 7.18
C VAL A 5 -5.93 4.91 6.51
N ALA A 6 -6.41 6.00 7.10
CA ALA A 6 -7.53 6.78 6.57
C ALA A 6 -7.24 7.35 5.17
N PHE A 7 -5.99 7.73 4.89
CA PHE A 7 -5.57 8.20 3.57
C PHE A 7 -5.45 7.04 2.56
N ASN A 8 -4.72 5.98 2.94
CA ASN A 8 -4.36 4.89 2.03
C ASN A 8 -5.52 3.94 1.70
N ILE A 9 -6.55 3.84 2.56
CA ILE A 9 -7.69 2.95 2.33
C ILE A 9 -8.41 3.25 1.02
N SER A 10 -8.47 4.52 0.60
CA SER A 10 -9.08 4.95 -0.65
C SER A 10 -8.35 4.36 -1.86
N TYR A 11 -7.01 4.41 -1.87
CA TYR A 11 -6.17 3.83 -2.91
C TYR A 11 -6.28 2.30 -2.95
N VAL A 12 -6.18 1.64 -1.79
CA VAL A 12 -6.32 0.18 -1.70
C VAL A 12 -7.68 -0.27 -2.22
N ALA A 13 -8.76 0.41 -1.82
CA ALA A 13 -10.10 0.07 -2.26
C ALA A 13 -10.29 0.18 -3.78
N VAL A 14 -9.64 1.17 -4.42
CA VAL A 14 -9.66 1.29 -5.89
C VAL A 14 -8.92 0.12 -6.55
N VAL A 15 -7.73 -0.24 -6.04
CA VAL A 15 -6.92 -1.35 -6.59
C VAL A 15 -7.66 -2.69 -6.45
N VAL A 16 -8.21 -2.97 -5.26
CA VAL A 16 -8.94 -4.22 -5.01
C VAL A 16 -10.21 -4.28 -5.87
N ARG A 17 -10.96 -3.18 -5.97
CA ARG A 17 -12.16 -3.12 -6.81
C ARG A 17 -11.86 -3.35 -8.29
N ALA A 18 -10.77 -2.80 -8.81
CA ALA A 18 -10.35 -3.02 -10.19
C ALA A 18 -10.04 -4.49 -10.48
N ARG A 19 -9.49 -5.24 -9.51
CA ARG A 19 -9.27 -6.69 -9.63
C ARG A 19 -10.57 -7.48 -9.54
N LEU A 20 -11.48 -7.08 -8.66
CA LEU A 20 -12.82 -7.66 -8.53
C LEU A 20 -13.68 -7.52 -9.79
N ALA A 21 -13.54 -6.41 -10.53
CA ALA A 21 -14.35 -6.16 -11.73
C ALA A 21 -14.13 -7.19 -12.87
N GLY A 22 -13.02 -7.93 -12.85
CA GLY A 22 -12.71 -8.97 -13.84
C GLY A 22 -13.06 -10.39 -13.41
N PHE A 23 -13.61 -10.60 -12.21
CA PHE A 23 -13.91 -11.94 -11.71
C PHE A 23 -15.29 -12.43 -12.12
N ASP A 24 -15.34 -13.68 -12.56
CA ASP A 24 -16.57 -14.39 -12.87
C ASP A 24 -17.23 -14.89 -11.58
N ARG A 25 -18.51 -14.56 -11.41
CA ARG A 25 -19.31 -14.92 -10.23
C ARG A 25 -19.71 -16.40 -10.21
N THR A 26 -19.52 -17.11 -11.32
CA THR A 26 -19.82 -18.55 -11.44
C THR A 26 -19.15 -19.41 -10.37
N LEU A 27 -17.97 -19.02 -9.87
CA LEU A 27 -17.28 -19.74 -8.79
C LEU A 27 -17.99 -19.61 -7.43
N GLU A 28 -18.61 -18.46 -7.16
CA GLU A 28 -19.39 -18.24 -5.93
C GLU A 28 -20.76 -18.94 -6.00
N GLU A 29 -21.36 -18.95 -7.20
CA GLU A 29 -22.59 -19.70 -7.50
C GLU A 29 -22.36 -21.21 -7.33
N ALA A 30 -21.26 -21.74 -7.88
CA ALA A 30 -20.90 -23.16 -7.74
C ALA A 30 -20.64 -23.57 -6.27
N ALA A 31 -20.06 -22.69 -5.46
CA ALA A 31 -19.91 -22.94 -4.03
C ALA A 31 -21.28 -23.02 -3.33
N SER A 32 -22.21 -22.14 -3.71
CA SER A 32 -23.58 -22.14 -3.19
C SER A 32 -24.36 -23.40 -3.60
N ASP A 33 -24.15 -23.90 -4.83
CA ASP A 33 -24.73 -25.16 -5.30
C ASP A 33 -24.23 -26.38 -4.49
N LEU A 34 -23.01 -26.31 -3.95
CA LEU A 34 -22.44 -27.30 -3.04
C LEU A 34 -22.90 -27.11 -1.57
N TYR A 35 -23.91 -26.27 -1.33
CA TYR A 35 -24.42 -25.90 0.01
C TYR A 35 -23.41 -25.17 0.90
N ALA A 36 -22.38 -24.53 0.33
CA ALA A 36 -21.48 -23.68 1.12
C ALA A 36 -22.21 -22.41 1.59
N ASN A 37 -21.99 -22.02 2.84
CA ASN A 37 -22.50 -20.75 3.36
C ASN A 37 -21.65 -19.55 2.90
N GLU A 38 -22.15 -18.32 3.03
CA GLU A 38 -21.47 -17.10 2.57
C GLU A 38 -20.05 -16.95 3.14
N TRP A 39 -19.83 -17.36 4.39
CA TRP A 39 -18.52 -17.29 5.04
C TRP A 39 -17.54 -18.33 4.46
N GLU A 40 -18.02 -19.54 4.17
CA GLU A 40 -17.25 -20.59 3.51
C GLU A 40 -16.88 -20.21 2.09
N THR A 41 -17.84 -19.68 1.32
CA THR A 41 -17.62 -19.16 -0.03
C THR A 41 -16.61 -18.01 -0.01
N PHE A 42 -16.75 -17.05 0.90
CA PHE A 42 -15.78 -15.97 1.04
C PHE A 42 -14.38 -16.50 1.37
N ARG A 43 -14.24 -17.38 2.37
CA ARG A 43 -12.93 -17.83 2.84
C ARG A 43 -12.20 -18.74 1.84
N HIS A 44 -12.93 -19.59 1.12
CA HIS A 44 -12.33 -20.61 0.25
C HIS A 44 -12.33 -20.22 -1.24
N VAL A 45 -13.23 -19.34 -1.66
CA VAL A 45 -13.36 -18.92 -3.06
C VAL A 45 -12.96 -17.46 -3.21
N THR A 46 -13.73 -16.53 -2.65
CA THR A 46 -13.55 -15.10 -2.90
C THR A 46 -12.20 -14.58 -2.38
N LEU A 47 -11.81 -14.92 -1.14
CA LEU A 47 -10.61 -14.41 -0.48
C LEU A 47 -9.31 -14.84 -1.20
N PRO A 48 -9.07 -16.13 -1.51
CA PRO A 48 -7.90 -16.54 -2.29
C PRO A 48 -7.85 -15.89 -3.68
N LEU A 49 -9.02 -15.70 -4.29
CA LEU A 49 -9.17 -15.11 -5.62
C LEU A 49 -8.80 -13.61 -5.62
N ILE A 50 -9.23 -12.85 -4.61
CA ILE A 50 -8.89 -11.42 -4.48
C ILE A 50 -7.53 -11.17 -3.79
N LEU A 51 -6.95 -12.17 -3.13
CA LEU A 51 -5.68 -12.08 -2.42
C LEU A 51 -4.54 -11.42 -3.22
N PRO A 52 -4.27 -11.78 -4.50
CA PRO A 52 -3.26 -11.08 -5.29
C PRO A 52 -3.57 -9.58 -5.48
N GLY A 53 -4.85 -9.22 -5.57
CA GLY A 53 -5.28 -7.82 -5.61
C GLY A 53 -5.08 -7.09 -4.29
N ILE A 54 -5.37 -7.76 -3.17
CA ILE A 54 -5.11 -7.22 -1.82
C ILE A 54 -3.61 -6.99 -1.62
N LEU A 55 -2.76 -7.95 -2.01
CA LEU A 55 -1.31 -7.81 -1.94
C LEU A 55 -0.79 -6.65 -2.80
N GLY A 56 -1.31 -6.50 -4.02
CA GLY A 56 -1.00 -5.35 -4.89
C GLY A 56 -1.39 -4.01 -4.26
N GLY A 57 -2.59 -3.93 -3.68
CA GLY A 57 -3.05 -2.74 -2.94
C GLY A 57 -2.21 -2.46 -1.70
N ALA A 58 -1.84 -3.49 -0.94
CA ALA A 58 -1.00 -3.37 0.24
C ALA A 58 0.41 -2.85 -0.09
N LEU A 59 1.03 -3.34 -1.16
CA LEU A 59 2.33 -2.85 -1.64
C LEU A 59 2.26 -1.38 -2.06
N LEU A 60 1.18 -0.98 -2.74
CA LEU A 60 0.96 0.41 -3.13
C LEU A 60 0.79 1.31 -1.89
N ALA A 61 -0.03 0.92 -0.93
CA ALA A 61 -0.21 1.66 0.33
C ALA A 61 1.09 1.75 1.15
N PHE A 62 1.88 0.68 1.20
CA PHE A 62 3.19 0.68 1.84
C PHE A 62 4.14 1.68 1.18
N THR A 63 4.18 1.68 -0.15
CA THR A 63 5.00 2.61 -0.93
C THR A 63 4.61 4.06 -0.65
N LEU A 64 3.32 4.38 -0.73
CA LEU A 64 2.79 5.72 -0.45
C LEU A 64 3.02 6.17 1.00
N SER A 65 2.98 5.24 1.95
CA SER A 65 3.17 5.56 3.37
C SER A 65 4.63 5.81 3.73
N LEU A 66 5.57 5.14 3.05
CA LEU A 66 7.00 5.18 3.35
C LEU A 66 7.61 6.57 3.11
N ASP A 67 7.18 7.27 2.07
CA ASP A 67 7.69 8.59 1.69
C ASP A 67 6.75 9.75 2.04
N ASP A 68 5.62 9.49 2.71
CA ASP A 68 4.65 10.54 3.07
C ASP A 68 5.19 11.48 4.16
N PHE A 69 5.61 12.66 3.71
CA PHE A 69 5.97 13.77 4.58
C PHE A 69 4.75 14.49 5.14
N VAL A 70 3.73 14.76 4.33
CA VAL A 70 2.65 15.71 4.68
C VAL A 70 1.79 15.16 5.82
N VAL A 71 1.25 13.96 5.66
CA VAL A 71 0.42 13.31 6.68
C VAL A 71 1.23 13.13 7.95
N THR A 72 2.48 12.70 7.81
CA THR A 72 3.37 12.45 8.94
C THR A 72 3.73 13.74 9.67
N PHE A 73 3.97 14.84 8.97
CA PHE A 73 4.30 16.15 9.57
C PHE A 73 3.15 16.70 10.41
N PHE A 74 1.91 16.58 9.92
CA PHE A 74 0.75 17.09 10.64
C PHE A 74 0.22 16.15 11.74
N THR A 75 0.61 14.88 11.73
CA THR A 75 0.08 13.88 12.68
C THR A 75 1.12 13.25 13.61
N SER A 76 2.41 13.58 13.45
CA SER A 76 3.45 13.12 14.36
C SER A 76 3.56 14.00 15.58
N GLY A 77 3.62 13.37 16.76
CA GLY A 77 3.91 14.04 18.01
C GLY A 77 5.42 14.13 18.29
N PRO A 78 5.81 14.88 19.35
CA PRO A 78 7.19 14.93 19.82
C PRO A 78 7.77 13.52 20.05
N GLY A 79 8.99 13.27 19.58
CA GLY A 79 9.67 11.97 19.70
C GLY A 79 9.41 10.97 18.57
N SER A 80 8.48 11.26 17.64
CA SER A 80 8.24 10.43 16.45
C SER A 80 8.86 11.07 15.22
N THR A 81 10.12 10.71 14.91
CA THR A 81 10.81 11.18 13.70
C THR A 81 10.91 10.07 12.67
N THR A 82 10.24 10.25 11.54
CA THR A 82 10.39 9.37 10.37
C THR A 82 11.51 9.91 9.48
N LEU A 83 11.99 9.08 8.54
CA LEU A 83 13.01 9.50 7.57
C LEU A 83 12.64 10.82 6.84
N PRO A 84 11.42 10.99 6.28
CA PRO A 84 11.02 12.24 5.64
C PRO A 84 11.09 13.46 6.58
N LEU A 85 10.64 13.30 7.84
CA LEU A 85 10.70 14.37 8.84
C LEU A 85 12.14 14.73 9.21
N HIS A 86 13.00 13.73 9.30
CA HIS A 86 14.42 13.92 9.61
C HIS A 86 15.13 14.67 8.49
N ILE A 87 14.94 14.27 7.23
CA ILE A 87 15.49 14.97 6.06
C ILE A 87 15.01 16.43 6.03
N TYR A 88 13.72 16.66 6.23
CA TYR A 88 13.17 18.02 6.28
C TYR A 88 13.78 18.87 7.41
N SER A 89 13.98 18.27 8.60
CA SER A 89 14.64 18.95 9.71
C SER A 89 16.10 19.31 9.39
N MET A 90 16.84 18.43 8.70
CA MET A 90 18.22 18.71 8.30
C MET A 90 18.30 19.82 7.25
N VAL A 91 17.38 19.85 6.29
CA VAL A 91 17.32 20.92 5.28
C VAL A 91 17.12 22.28 5.93
N LYS A 92 16.32 22.36 7.01
CA LYS A 92 16.14 23.60 7.79
C LYS A 92 17.42 24.10 8.47
N THR A 93 18.33 23.20 8.84
CA THR A 93 19.61 23.56 9.46
C THR A 93 20.71 23.91 8.44
N GLY A 94 20.48 23.62 7.16
CA GLY A 94 21.40 23.87 6.05
C GLY A 94 21.50 22.67 5.12
N ILE A 95 21.71 22.91 3.82
CA ILE A 95 21.86 21.83 2.84
C ILE A 95 23.30 21.29 2.91
N THR A 96 23.45 20.02 3.26
CA THR A 96 24.73 19.33 3.30
C THR A 96 24.76 18.16 2.31
N PRO A 97 25.95 17.68 1.88
CA PRO A 97 26.06 16.53 0.98
C PRO A 97 25.38 15.26 1.52
N GLU A 98 25.31 15.09 2.84
CA GLU A 98 24.64 13.93 3.47
C GLU A 98 23.13 13.91 3.17
N ILE A 99 22.47 15.08 3.11
CA ILE A 99 21.04 15.20 2.80
C ILE A 99 20.76 14.73 1.37
N ASN A 100 21.62 15.11 0.42
CA ASN A 100 21.49 14.71 -0.98
C ASN A 100 21.69 13.20 -1.13
N ALA A 101 22.64 12.60 -0.39
CA ALA A 101 22.85 11.17 -0.38
C ALA A 101 21.62 10.41 0.16
N LEU A 102 21.08 10.82 1.31
CA LEU A 102 19.88 10.22 1.90
C LEU A 102 18.65 10.35 0.98
N SER A 103 18.44 11.52 0.39
CA SER A 103 17.32 11.76 -0.53
C SER A 103 17.42 10.87 -1.77
N THR A 104 18.63 10.68 -2.31
CA THR A 104 18.87 9.80 -3.46
C THR A 104 18.60 8.33 -3.11
N LEU A 105 19.04 7.88 -1.94
CA LEU A 105 18.78 6.50 -1.47
C LEU A 105 17.29 6.25 -1.25
N MET A 106 16.58 7.22 -0.64
CA MET A 106 15.13 7.13 -0.50
C MET A 106 14.44 7.02 -1.86
N LEU A 107 14.79 7.91 -2.80
CA LEU A 107 14.23 7.88 -4.15
C LEU A 107 14.48 6.53 -4.85
N LEU A 108 15.71 6.01 -4.79
CA LEU A 108 16.05 4.69 -5.34
C LEU A 108 15.23 3.57 -4.70
N SER A 109 15.07 3.60 -3.37
CA SER A 109 14.28 2.60 -2.66
C SER A 109 12.81 2.61 -3.07
N SER A 110 12.21 3.81 -3.22
CA SER A 110 10.83 3.97 -3.70
C SER A 110 10.68 3.48 -5.14
N ILE A 111 11.63 3.79 -6.03
CA ILE A 111 11.63 3.28 -7.41
C ILE A 111 11.68 1.76 -7.44
N VAL A 112 12.57 1.13 -6.66
CA VAL A 112 12.69 -0.34 -6.58
C VAL A 112 11.39 -0.96 -6.08
N LEU A 113 10.76 -0.39 -5.06
CA LEU A 113 9.46 -0.85 -4.54
C LEU A 113 8.35 -0.76 -5.58
N VAL A 114 8.24 0.39 -6.27
CA VAL A 114 7.23 0.58 -7.34
C VAL A 114 7.46 -0.39 -8.48
N LEU A 115 8.69 -0.55 -8.96
CA LEU A 115 9.02 -1.47 -10.04
C LEU A 115 8.69 -2.92 -9.65
N THR A 116 9.05 -3.31 -8.43
CA THR A 116 8.75 -4.66 -7.90
C THR A 116 7.24 -4.88 -7.83
N SER A 117 6.49 -3.89 -7.33
CA SER A 117 5.03 -3.92 -7.27
C SER A 117 4.40 -4.04 -8.67
N LEU A 118 4.88 -3.28 -9.66
CA LEU A 118 4.41 -3.36 -11.04
C LEU A 118 4.70 -4.72 -11.69
N VAL A 119 5.86 -5.31 -11.42
CA VAL A 119 6.23 -6.64 -11.92
C VAL A 119 5.36 -7.73 -11.28
N LEU A 120 5.10 -7.63 -9.98
CA LEU A 120 4.21 -8.55 -9.26
C LEU A 120 2.75 -8.45 -9.75
N GLN A 121 2.26 -7.24 -10.06
CA GLN A 121 0.90 -7.02 -10.53
C GLN A 121 0.65 -7.49 -11.97
N ARG A 122 1.70 -7.56 -12.79
CA ARG A 122 1.64 -8.07 -14.17
C ARG A 122 1.64 -9.60 -14.26
N ARG A 123 1.93 -10.29 -13.16
CA ARG A 123 1.80 -11.74 -13.03
C ARG A 123 0.43 -12.11 -12.47
#